data_AF-A0AAD4Z9X3-F1
#
_entry.id   AF-A0AAD4Z9X3-F1
#
_cell.length_a   1.000
_cell.length_b   1.000
_cell.length_c   1.000
_cell.angle_alpha   90.00
_cell.angle_beta   90.00
_cell.angle_gamma   90.00
#
_symmetry.space_group_name_H-M   'P 1'
#
loop_
_entity.id
_entity.type
_entity.pdbx_description
1 polymer ?
#
loop_
_entity_poly.entity_id
_entity_poly.type
_entity_poly.pdbx_seq_one_letter_code
_entity_poly.pdbx_strand_id
1 'polypeptide(L)'
;MDEWISFLKERTSQETRGKCQKFKEMRATQTLVHRTSRKSFACIEDELPQKSETPDAISRTDVWIYGYEKRKKNEDDDVEDPDLVKEVKKYKKEQGQQKCSIKDDAVVKVLGRRS
;
A
#
# COMPACT_ATOMS: atom_id res chain seq x y z
N MET A 1 -22.16 -10.20 31.31
CA MET A 1 -22.02 -8.82 31.86
C MET A 1 -20.61 -8.58 32.36
N ASP A 2 -20.01 -9.52 33.10
CA ASP A 2 -18.65 -9.33 33.65
C ASP A 2 -17.54 -9.26 32.61
N GLU A 3 -17.64 -10.02 31.51
CA GLU A 3 -16.71 -9.92 30.38
C GLU A 3 -16.74 -8.54 29.71
N TRP A 4 -17.93 -7.95 29.59
CA TRP A 4 -18.11 -6.61 29.03
C TRP A 4 -17.47 -5.53 29.91
N ILE A 5 -17.66 -5.63 31.23
CA ILE A 5 -17.04 -4.72 32.20
C ILE A 5 -15.51 -4.89 32.18
N SER A 6 -15.02 -6.12 32.06
CA SER A 6 -13.59 -6.42 32.01
C SER A 6 -12.95 -5.85 30.74
N PHE A 7 -13.61 -6.00 29.59
CA PHE A 7 -13.21 -5.39 28.33
C PHE A 7 -13.17 -3.86 28.41
N LEU A 8 -14.17 -3.22 29.03
CA LEU A 8 -14.19 -1.78 29.20
C LEU A 8 -13.03 -1.29 30.09
N LYS A 9 -12.72 -2.00 31.18
CA LYS A 9 -11.57 -1.70 32.03
C LYS A 9 -10.25 -1.83 31.27
N GLU A 10 -10.09 -2.90 30.48
CA GLU A 10 -8.91 -3.09 29.64
C GLU A 10 -8.77 -1.99 28.58
N ARG A 11 -9.88 -1.64 27.90
CA ARG A 11 -9.88 -0.66 26.82
C ARG A 11 -9.65 0.78 27.29
N THR A 12 -10.06 1.09 28.52
CA THR A 12 -9.85 2.40 29.16
C THR A 12 -8.52 2.48 29.92
N SER A 13 -7.81 1.36 30.09
CA SER A 13 -6.51 1.30 30.76
C SER A 13 -5.45 2.19 30.11
N GLN A 14 -4.46 2.58 30.92
CA GLN A 14 -3.32 3.35 30.44
C GLN A 14 -2.48 2.56 29.44
N GLU A 15 -2.38 1.23 29.59
CA GLU A 15 -1.66 0.37 28.66
C GLU A 15 -2.27 0.41 27.25
N THR A 16 -3.59 0.26 27.14
CA THR A 16 -4.29 0.31 25.85
C THR A 16 -4.18 1.70 25.24
N ARG A 17 -4.24 2.77 26.04
CA ARG A 17 -4.00 4.13 25.56
C ARG A 17 -2.57 4.32 25.05
N GLY A 18 -1.56 3.81 25.76
CA GLY A 18 -0.16 3.84 25.35
C GLY A 18 0.07 3.09 24.04
N LYS A 19 -0.50 1.89 23.89
CA LYS A 19 -0.50 1.13 22.63
C LYS A 19 -1.15 1.94 21.50
N CYS A 20 -2.35 2.49 21.73
CA CYS A 20 -3.05 3.32 20.76
C CYS A 20 -2.22 4.52 20.31
N GLN A 21 -1.56 5.20 21.24
CA GLN A 21 -0.72 6.36 20.98
C GLN A 21 0.49 5.99 20.12
N LYS A 22 1.19 4.89 20.47
CA LYS A 22 2.29 4.34 19.65
C LYS A 22 1.84 4.07 18.21
N PHE A 23 0.67 3.45 18.01
CA PHE A 23 0.14 3.20 16.67
C PHE A 23 -0.32 4.47 15.94
N LYS A 24 -0.68 5.55 16.66
CA LYS A 24 -0.95 6.85 16.03
C LYS A 24 0.34 7.50 15.56
N GLU A 25 1.38 7.51 16.38
CA GLU A 25 2.71 8.04 16.03
C GLU A 25 3.31 7.29 14.84
N MET A 26 3.25 5.95 14.86
CA MET A 26 3.70 5.13 13.72
C MET A 26 2.89 5.37 12.44
N ARG A 27 1.63 5.82 12.53
CA ARG A 27 0.84 6.19 11.34
C ARG A 27 1.14 7.61 10.88
N ALA A 28 1.46 8.52 11.80
CA ALA A 28 1.84 9.88 11.48
C ALA A 28 3.20 9.95 10.77
N THR A 29 4.13 9.04 11.07
CA THR A 29 5.43 8.94 10.41
C THR A 29 5.42 8.15 9.10
N GLN A 30 4.29 7.53 8.73
CA GLN A 30 4.17 6.83 7.45
C GLN A 30 4.05 7.82 6.30
N THR A 31 5.10 7.91 5.50
CA THR A 31 5.14 8.71 4.26
C THR A 31 4.33 8.06 3.15
N LEU A 32 4.42 6.73 3.03
CA LEU A 32 3.75 5.96 1.99
C LEU A 32 2.27 5.70 2.32
N VAL A 33 1.44 6.74 2.23
CA VAL A 33 0.00 6.65 2.45
C VAL A 33 -0.69 5.93 1.28
N HIS A 34 -1.71 5.12 1.58
CA HIS A 34 -2.51 4.44 0.57
C HIS A 34 -3.26 5.43 -0.34
N ARG A 35 -3.00 5.39 -1.65
CA ARG A 35 -3.51 6.39 -2.62
C ARG A 35 -4.67 5.90 -3.50
N THR A 36 -5.12 4.66 -3.35
CA THR A 36 -6.13 4.03 -4.23
C THR A 36 -7.59 4.55 -4.03
N SER A 37 -7.76 5.76 -3.48
CA SER A 37 -9.06 6.35 -3.16
C SER A 37 -9.92 5.40 -2.30
N ARG A 38 -11.16 5.12 -2.73
CA ARG A 38 -12.10 4.18 -2.08
C ARG A 38 -11.90 2.72 -2.51
N LYS A 39 -11.01 2.43 -3.45
CA LYS A 39 -10.80 1.08 -3.97
C LYS A 39 -9.65 0.41 -3.22
N SER A 40 -9.72 -0.91 -3.04
CA SER A 40 -8.59 -1.68 -2.53
C SER A 40 -7.66 -2.10 -3.68
N PHE A 41 -6.46 -2.58 -3.35
CA PHE A 41 -5.59 -3.21 -4.35
C PHE A 41 -6.22 -4.45 -5.00
N ALA A 42 -7.05 -5.21 -4.28
CA ALA A 42 -7.79 -6.34 -4.85
C ALA A 42 -8.77 -5.87 -5.94
N CYS A 43 -9.50 -4.77 -5.69
CA CYS A 43 -10.37 -4.20 -6.73
C CYS A 43 -9.58 -3.72 -7.95
N ILE A 44 -8.35 -3.21 -7.75
CA ILE A 44 -7.48 -2.78 -8.86
C ILE A 44 -6.97 -3.99 -9.64
N GLU A 45 -6.60 -5.06 -8.95
CA GLU A 45 -6.16 -6.33 -9.53
C GLU A 45 -7.23 -6.96 -10.43
N ASP A 46 -8.52 -6.85 -10.05
CA ASP A 46 -9.63 -7.31 -10.90
C ASP A 46 -9.91 -6.37 -12.08
N GLU A 47 -9.76 -5.05 -11.90
CA GLU A 47 -10.09 -4.03 -12.91
C GLU A 47 -9.04 -3.87 -14.00
N LEU A 48 -7.76 -4.04 -13.67
CA LEU A 48 -6.66 -3.83 -14.61
C LEU A 48 -6.68 -4.82 -15.79
N PRO A 49 -6.88 -6.13 -15.59
CA PRO A 49 -6.99 -7.12 -16.67
C PRO A 49 -8.17 -6.83 -17.61
N GLN A 50 -9.30 -6.37 -17.07
CA GLN A 50 -10.50 -6.07 -17.86
C GLN A 50 -10.33 -4.88 -18.81
N LYS A 51 -9.37 -4.00 -18.54
CA LYS A 51 -9.11 -2.77 -19.31
C LYS A 51 -7.85 -2.90 -20.19
N SER A 52 -7.13 -4.01 -20.09
CA SER A 52 -5.87 -4.24 -20.78
C SER A 52 -6.08 -5.12 -22.01
N GLU A 53 -5.36 -4.82 -23.08
CA GLU A 53 -5.24 -5.71 -24.25
C GLU A 53 -4.44 -6.98 -23.93
N THR A 54 -3.64 -6.95 -22.85
CA THR A 54 -2.83 -8.08 -22.37
C THR A 54 -3.09 -8.35 -20.89
N PRO A 55 -4.18 -9.06 -20.55
CA PRO A 55 -4.57 -9.35 -19.17
C PRO A 55 -3.52 -10.16 -18.39
N ASP A 56 -2.94 -11.18 -19.03
CA ASP A 56 -1.99 -12.12 -18.39
C ASP A 56 -0.60 -11.52 -18.13
N ALA A 57 -0.32 -10.34 -18.69
CA ALA A 57 0.95 -9.65 -18.52
C ALA A 57 0.96 -8.72 -17.29
N ILE A 58 -0.18 -8.54 -16.63
CA ILE A 58 -0.32 -7.62 -15.51
C ILE A 58 0.29 -8.25 -14.27
N SER A 59 1.32 -7.60 -13.75
CA SER A 59 2.01 -8.05 -12.54
C SER A 59 1.46 -7.37 -11.29
N ARG A 60 1.74 -7.93 -10.11
CA ARG A 60 1.53 -7.24 -8.82
C ARG A 60 2.19 -5.85 -8.78
N THR A 61 3.34 -5.70 -9.43
CA THR A 61 4.04 -4.41 -9.53
C THR A 61 3.21 -3.39 -10.32
N ASP A 62 2.46 -3.83 -11.35
CA ASP A 62 1.55 -2.96 -12.09
C ASP A 62 0.37 -2.49 -11.25
N VAL A 63 -0.22 -3.40 -10.49
CA VAL A 63 -1.29 -3.09 -9.54
C VAL A 63 -0.81 -2.06 -8.51
N TRP A 64 0.41 -2.23 -8.00
CA TRP A 64 1.02 -1.30 -7.05
C TRP A 64 1.27 0.07 -7.71
N ILE A 65 1.93 0.12 -8.87
CA ILE A 65 2.19 1.36 -9.60
C ILE A 65 0.88 2.09 -9.88
N TYR A 66 -0.15 1.40 -10.37
CA TYR A 66 -1.45 1.99 -10.65
C TYR A 66 -2.07 2.62 -9.40
N GLY A 67 -1.98 1.93 -8.26
CA GLY A 67 -2.55 2.41 -7.01
C GLY A 67 -1.86 3.64 -6.44
N TYR A 68 -0.57 3.83 -6.72
CA TYR A 68 0.22 4.98 -6.27
C TYR A 68 0.33 6.11 -7.31
N GLU A 69 0.09 5.81 -8.59
CA GLU A 69 0.09 6.78 -9.70
C GLU A 69 -1.26 7.48 -9.86
N LYS A 70 -2.37 6.84 -9.48
CA LYS A 70 -3.68 7.48 -9.57
C LYS A 70 -3.85 8.58 -8.53
N ARG A 71 -3.88 9.83 -9.01
CA ARG A 71 -4.17 11.03 -8.22
C ARG A 71 -5.52 10.93 -7.49
N LYS A 72 -5.60 11.59 -6.32
CA LYS A 72 -6.87 12.18 -5.88
C LYS A 72 -7.34 13.15 -6.96
N LYS A 73 -8.64 13.16 -7.24
CA LYS A 73 -9.27 13.93 -8.34
C LYS A 73 -9.22 15.47 -8.18
N ASN A 74 -8.36 16.00 -7.31
CA ASN A 74 -8.21 17.43 -7.05
C ASN A 74 -6.79 17.83 -7.47
N GLU A 75 -6.68 18.87 -8.30
CA GLU A 75 -5.51 19.19 -9.13
C GLU A 75 -4.36 19.91 -8.41
N ASP A 76 -4.48 20.25 -7.12
CA ASP A 76 -3.57 21.19 -6.44
C ASP A 76 -2.73 20.63 -5.28
N ASP A 77 -2.54 19.31 -5.19
CA ASP A 77 -1.56 18.75 -4.24
C ASP A 77 -0.39 18.13 -5.01
N ASP A 78 0.79 18.71 -4.81
CA ASP A 78 2.07 18.22 -5.30
C ASP A 78 2.18 16.70 -5.09
N VAL A 79 2.66 16.00 -6.13
CA VAL A 79 2.88 14.55 -6.09
C VAL A 79 3.98 14.27 -5.07
N GLU A 80 3.61 14.01 -3.82
CA GLU A 80 4.57 13.87 -2.72
C GLU A 80 5.24 12.48 -2.61
N ASP A 81 5.12 11.61 -3.61
CA ASP A 81 5.96 10.39 -3.69
C ASP A 81 6.40 10.07 -5.14
N PRO A 82 7.03 11.02 -5.85
CA PRO A 82 7.42 10.77 -7.23
C PRO A 82 8.62 9.81 -7.29
N ASP A 83 9.43 9.72 -6.24
CA ASP A 83 10.74 9.05 -6.33
C ASP A 83 10.67 7.55 -6.09
N LEU A 84 9.87 7.08 -5.12
CA LEU A 84 9.65 5.63 -4.92
C LEU A 84 8.96 4.99 -6.11
N VAL A 85 7.94 5.64 -6.68
CA VAL A 85 7.25 5.12 -7.87
C VAL A 85 8.18 5.13 -9.09
N LYS A 86 9.02 6.16 -9.26
CA LYS A 86 10.06 6.18 -10.30
C LYS A 86 11.05 5.03 -10.13
N GLU A 87 11.50 4.78 -8.90
CA GLU A 87 12.46 3.71 -8.61
C GLU A 87 11.86 2.32 -8.87
N VAL A 88 10.62 2.07 -8.42
CA VAL A 88 9.89 0.83 -8.73
C VAL A 88 9.71 0.65 -10.24
N LYS A 89 9.36 1.72 -10.98
CA LYS A 89 9.27 1.68 -12.44
C LYS A 89 10.62 1.36 -13.09
N LYS A 90 11.72 1.89 -12.57
CA LYS A 90 13.08 1.61 -13.05
C LYS A 90 13.41 0.13 -12.88
N TYR A 91 13.26 -0.41 -11.67
CA TYR A 91 13.50 -1.84 -11.41
C TYR A 91 12.59 -2.75 -12.24
N LYS A 92 11.33 -2.35 -12.46
CA LYS A 92 10.42 -3.12 -13.34
C LYS A 92 10.94 -3.18 -14.77
N LYS A 93 11.44 -2.07 -15.31
CA LYS A 93 12.04 -2.03 -16.66
C LYS A 93 13.29 -2.91 -16.74
N GLU A 94 14.11 -2.92 -15.69
CA GLU A 94 15.31 -3.78 -15.60
C GLU A 94 14.96 -5.27 -15.52
N GLN A 95 13.83 -5.64 -14.89
CA GLN A 95 13.36 -7.03 -14.82
C GLN A 95 12.70 -7.54 -16.11
N GLY A 96 12.25 -6.64 -16.98
CA GLY A 96 11.57 -7.01 -18.22
C GLY A 96 10.23 -7.72 -17.99
N GLN A 97 9.85 -8.62 -18.91
CA GLN A 97 8.62 -9.43 -18.80
C GLN A 97 8.81 -10.72 -18.00
N GLN A 98 9.96 -10.91 -17.36
CA GLN A 98 10.23 -12.13 -16.61
C GLN A 98 9.30 -12.21 -15.39
N LYS A 99 8.60 -13.34 -15.25
CA LYS A 99 7.78 -13.61 -14.05
C LYS A 99 8.71 -13.71 -12.84
N CYS A 100 8.73 -12.68 -12.01
CA CYS A 100 9.45 -12.68 -10.75
C CYS A 100 8.56 -13.19 -9.61
N SER A 101 9.18 -13.93 -8.68
CA SER A 101 8.55 -14.29 -7.42
C SER A 101 8.15 -13.02 -6.65
N ILE A 102 7.11 -13.10 -5.83
CA ILE A 102 6.69 -12.01 -4.93
C ILE A 102 7.86 -11.50 -4.07
N LYS A 103 8.81 -12.38 -3.75
CA LYS A 103 9.99 -12.06 -2.92
C LYS A 103 11.03 -11.18 -3.63
N ASP A 104 10.96 -11.09 -4.95
CA ASP A 104 11.99 -10.48 -5.79
C ASP A 104 11.39 -9.42 -6.74
N ASP A 105 10.10 -9.10 -6.59
CA ASP A 105 9.43 -8.09 -7.39
C ASP A 105 9.99 -6.68 -7.13
N ALA A 106 9.78 -5.77 -8.08
CA ALA A 106 10.33 -4.42 -8.01
C ALA A 106 9.86 -3.65 -6.76
N VAL A 107 8.67 -3.95 -6.24
CA VAL A 107 8.13 -3.32 -5.03
C VAL A 107 8.90 -3.76 -3.80
N VAL A 108 9.19 -5.05 -3.66
CA VAL A 108 9.97 -5.61 -2.53
C VAL A 108 11.42 -5.18 -2.59
N LYS A 109 12.00 -4.99 -3.79
CA LYS A 109 13.35 -4.43 -3.91
C LYS A 109 13.46 -3.00 -3.36
N VAL A 110 12.46 -2.16 -3.62
CA VAL A 110 12.47 -0.74 -3.21
C VAL A 110 12.02 -0.56 -1.76
N LEU A 111 10.94 -1.22 -1.35
CA LEU A 111 10.34 -1.02 -0.01
C LEU A 111 10.87 -2.01 1.03
N GLY A 112 11.70 -2.97 0.63
CA GLY A 112 12.15 -4.07 1.47
C GLY A 112 11.09 -5.15 1.69
N ARG A 113 11.49 -6.23 2.37
CA ARG A 113 10.57 -7.28 2.77
C ARG A 113 9.72 -6.79 3.93
N ARG A 114 8.40 -6.83 3.77
CA ARG A 114 7.48 -6.73 4.91
C ARG A 114 7.66 -8.01 5.75
N SER A 115 8.15 -7.84 6.98
CA SER A 115 8.28 -8.88 8.00
C SER A 115 6.93 -9.35 8.50
#